data_AF-A0A1F3DPU7-F1
#
_entry.id   AF-A0A1F3DPU7-F1
#
_cell.length_a   1.000
_cell.length_b   1.000
_cell.length_c   1.000
_cell.angle_alpha   90.00
_cell.angle_beta   90.00
_cell.angle_gamma   90.00
#
_symmetry.space_group_name_H-M   'P 1'
#
loop_
_entity.id
_entity.type
_entity.pdbx_description
1 polymer ?
#
loop_
_entity_poly.entity_id
_entity_poly.type
_entity_poly.pdbx_seq_one_letter_code
_entity_poly.pdbx_strand_id
1 'polypeptide(L)' 'MYAKHCASCHGKKGLGDGSKAPELKGDLGDFSSAEFQKQTDGEIFYKLIDGRDDMPAFAKKMASEEDRWLIVNFVRTLKK' A
#
# COMPACT_ATOMS: atom_id res chain seq x y z
N MET A 1 8.88 -6.53 4.56
CA MET A 1 8.66 -5.16 4.04
C MET A 1 7.26 -4.64 4.32
N TYR A 2 6.19 -5.23 3.75
CA TYR A 2 4.81 -4.77 3.97
C TYR A 2 4.37 -4.73 5.44
N ALA A 3 4.60 -5.81 6.20
CA ALA A 3 4.19 -5.88 7.61
C ALA A 3 4.82 -4.78 8.50
N LYS A 4 6.01 -4.31 8.15
CA LYS A 4 6.76 -3.30 8.90
C LYS A 4 6.34 -1.87 8.57
N HIS A 5 5.91 -1.62 7.33
CA HIS A 5 5.72 -0.26 6.82
C HIS A 5 4.29 0.08 6.40
N CYS A 6 3.46 -0.92 6.11
CA CYS A 6 2.14 -0.73 5.50
C CYS A 6 1.00 -1.29 6.38
N ALA A 7 1.22 -2.43 7.03
CA ALA A 7 0.17 -3.16 7.73
C ALA A 7 -0.43 -2.43 8.95
N SER A 8 0.26 -1.46 9.55
CA SER A 8 -0.31 -0.66 10.63
C SER A 8 -1.48 0.22 10.18
N CYS A 9 -1.54 0.56 8.89
CA CYS A 9 -2.59 1.39 8.30
C CYS A 9 -3.47 0.57 7.36
N HIS A 10 -2.89 -0.17 6.42
CA HIS A 10 -3.64 -0.97 5.44
C HIS A 10 -4.09 -2.35 5.96
N GLY A 11 -3.66 -2.74 7.16
CA GLY A 11 -3.95 -4.06 7.73
C GLY A 11 -3.12 -5.19 7.11
N LYS A 12 -3.08 -6.34 7.78
CA LYS A 12 -2.29 -7.51 7.32
C LYS A 12 -2.83 -8.10 6.02
N LYS A 13 -4.13 -7.97 5.78
CA LYS A 13 -4.83 -8.46 4.59
C LYS A 13 -5.04 -7.37 3.53
N GLY A 14 -4.57 -6.14 3.77
CA GLY A 14 -4.72 -5.04 2.82
C GLY A 14 -6.15 -4.51 2.70
N LEU A 15 -6.96 -4.60 3.77
CA LEU A 15 -8.37 -4.20 3.76
C LEU A 15 -8.59 -2.77 4.24
N GLY A 16 -7.53 -2.01 4.49
CA GLY A 16 -7.63 -0.67 5.08
C GLY A 16 -8.05 -0.70 6.56
N ASP A 17 -7.89 -1.85 7.22
CA ASP A 17 -8.33 -2.13 8.60
C ASP A 17 -7.17 -2.16 9.61
N GLY A 18 -6.07 -1.47 9.30
CA GLY A 18 -4.93 -1.37 10.21
C GLY A 18 -5.29 -0.64 11.51
N SER A 19 -4.52 -0.88 12.57
CA SER A 19 -4.77 -0.27 13.88
C SER A 19 -4.81 1.26 13.87
N LYS A 20 -4.11 1.89 12.91
CA LYS A 20 -4.10 3.35 12.72
C LYS A 20 -5.13 3.86 11.73
N ALA A 21 -5.82 2.97 11.00
CA ALA A 21 -6.77 3.36 9.96
C ALA A 21 -7.86 4.34 10.44
N PRO A 22 -8.46 4.20 11.64
CA PRO A 22 -9.52 5.10 12.09
C PRO A 22 -9.07 6.55 12.30
N GLU A 23 -7.77 6.80 12.43
CA GLU A 23 -7.19 8.11 12.73
C GLU A 23 -6.66 8.82 11.48
N LEU A 24 -6.65 8.13 10.33
CA LEU A 24 -6.05 8.63 9.09
C LEU A 24 -7.13 9.18 8.16
N LYS A 25 -6.79 10.26 7.47
CA LYS A 25 -7.57 10.83 6.38
C LYS A 25 -7.20 10.14 5.07
N GLY A 26 -8.22 9.90 4.26
CA GLY A 26 -8.08 9.28 2.94
C GLY A 26 -8.60 7.85 2.90
N ASP A 27 -8.77 7.34 1.69
CA ASP A 27 -9.18 5.95 1.46
C ASP A 27 -7.93 5.05 1.44
N LEU A 28 -7.80 4.23 2.49
CA LEU A 28 -6.73 3.21 2.58
C LEU A 28 -6.99 2.04 1.63
N GLY A 29 -8.21 1.91 1.11
CA GLY A 29 -8.64 0.97 0.09
C GLY A 29 -8.68 -0.49 0.54
N ASP A 30 -9.38 -1.30 -0.25
CA ASP A 30 -9.29 -2.76 -0.21
C ASP A 30 -8.42 -3.25 -1.37
N PHE A 31 -7.20 -3.69 -1.05
CA PHE A 31 -6.26 -4.23 -2.02
C PHE A 31 -6.70 -5.56 -2.63
N SER A 32 -7.64 -6.28 -2.01
CA SER A 32 -8.23 -7.49 -2.57
C SER A 32 -9.32 -7.21 -3.61
N SER A 33 -9.79 -5.95 -3.68
CA SER A 33 -10.88 -5.55 -4.57
C SER A 33 -10.48 -5.64 -6.05
N ALA A 34 -11.47 -5.97 -6.89
CA ALA A 34 -11.27 -5.99 -8.34
C ALA A 34 -10.91 -4.60 -8.90
N GLU A 35 -11.41 -3.53 -8.28
CA GLU A 35 -11.07 -2.15 -8.66
C GLU A 35 -9.60 -1.84 -8.40
N PHE A 36 -9.10 -2.17 -7.20
CA PHE A 36 -7.68 -2.01 -6.89
C PHE A 36 -6.81 -2.84 -7.83
N GLN A 37 -7.17 -4.10 -8.04
CA GLN A 37 -6.39 -5.03 -8.85
C GLN A 37 -6.41 -4.73 -10.36
N LYS A 38 -7.32 -3.87 -10.85
CA LYS A 38 -7.31 -3.38 -12.24
C LYS A 38 -6.25 -2.33 -12.51
N GLN A 39 -5.75 -1.65 -11.48
CA GLN A 39 -4.65 -0.70 -11.64
C GLN A 39 -3.43 -1.42 -12.19
N THR A 40 -2.58 -0.71 -12.91
CA THR A 40 -1.27 -1.20 -13.36
C THR A 40 -0.28 -1.23 -12.21
N ASP A 41 0.78 -2.04 -12.34
CA ASP A 41 1.83 -2.08 -11.31
C ASP A 41 2.52 -0.72 -11.17
N GLY A 42 2.65 0.04 -12.26
CA GLY A 42 3.18 1.40 -12.26
C GLY A 42 2.32 2.39 -11.48
N GLU A 43 1.00 2.29 -11.55
CA GLU A 43 0.09 3.13 -10.75
C GLU A 43 0.21 2.81 -9.25
N ILE A 44 0.30 1.53 -8.89
CA ILE A 44 0.49 1.10 -7.50
C ILE A 44 1.85 1.58 -6.99
N PHE A 45 2.89 1.42 -7.81
CA PHE A 45 4.24 1.90 -7.50
C PHE A 45 4.27 3.42 -7.32
N TYR A 46 3.60 4.18 -8.19
CA TYR A 46 3.48 5.63 -8.10
C TYR A 46 2.84 6.06 -6.78
N LYS A 47 1.71 5.43 -6.41
CA LYS A 47 1.03 5.71 -5.13
C LYS A 47 1.91 5.41 -3.92
N LEU A 48 2.72 4.35 -3.98
CA LEU A 48 3.68 4.02 -2.93
C LEU A 48 4.78 5.08 -2.80
N ILE A 49 5.35 5.56 -3.92
CA ILE A 49 6.47 6.51 -3.87
C ILE A 49 6.04 7.92 -3.48
N ASP A 50 4.90 8.38 -4.00
CA ASP A 50 4.41 9.75 -3.84
C ASP A 50 3.60 9.92 -2.55
N GLY A 51 2.87 8.87 -2.16
CA GLY A 51 1.91 8.95 -1.05
C GLY A 51 0.68 9.78 -1.41
N ARG A 52 -0.28 9.87 -0.49
CA ARG A 52 -1.49 10.67 -0.62
C ARG A 52 -2.09 10.93 0.76
N ASP A 53 -2.58 12.15 0.99
CA ASP A 53 -3.17 12.54 2.27
C ASP A 53 -2.22 12.20 3.44
N ASP A 54 -2.66 11.39 4.40
CA ASP A 54 -1.84 10.98 5.54
C ASP A 54 -0.90 9.80 5.22
N MET A 55 -0.99 9.21 4.02
CA MET A 55 -0.04 8.20 3.55
C MET A 55 1.29 8.87 3.15
N PRO A 56 2.40 8.56 3.82
CA PRO A 56 3.68 9.20 3.54
C PRO A 56 4.29 8.71 2.22
N ALA A 57 5.05 9.59 1.56
CA ALA A 57 5.91 9.23 0.44
C ALA A 57 7.00 8.23 0.85
N PHE A 58 7.08 7.07 0.18
CA PHE A 58 8.13 6.08 0.45
C PHE A 58 9.35 6.19 -0.47
N ALA A 59 9.36 7.12 -1.44
CA ALA A 59 10.48 7.37 -2.34
C ALA A 59 11.83 7.61 -1.62
N LYS A 60 11.81 8.20 -0.43
CA LYS A 60 13.02 8.43 0.40
C LYS A 60 13.12 7.52 1.61
N LYS A 61 12.01 6.91 2.04
CA LYS A 61 11.95 6.03 3.23
C LYS A 61 12.34 4.59 2.92
N MET A 62 12.14 4.13 1.68
CA MET A 62 12.63 2.83 1.19
C MET A 62 13.74 3.10 0.18
N ALA A 63 15.00 3.01 0.61
CA ALA A 63 16.14 3.36 -0.24
C ALA A 63 16.30 2.41 -1.44
N SER A 64 15.94 1.13 -1.28
CA SER A 64 15.97 0.15 -2.36
C SER A 64 14.71 0.26 -3.22
N GLU A 65 14.88 0.36 -4.53
CA GLU A 65 13.77 0.24 -5.49
C GLU A 65 13.19 -1.18 -5.48
N GLU A 66 14.02 -2.20 -5.27
CA GLU A 66 13.61 -3.59 -5.17
C GLU A 66 12.62 -3.79 -4.02
N ASP A 67 12.87 -3.16 -2.86
CA ASP A 67 11.95 -3.24 -1.71
C ASP A 67 10.56 -2.67 -2.03
N ARG A 68 10.51 -1.63 -2.88
CA ARG A 68 9.25 -1.02 -3.32
C ARG A 68 8.50 -1.94 -4.27
N TRP A 69 9.20 -2.55 -5.23
CA TRP A 69 8.62 -3.55 -6.11
C TRP A 69 8.15 -4.81 -5.38
N LEU A 70 8.86 -5.24 -4.34
CA LEU A 70 8.42 -6.33 -3.47
C LEU A 70 7.10 -6.02 -2.75
N ILE A 71 6.86 -4.75 -2.40
CA ILE A 71 5.55 -4.32 -1.86
C ILE A 71 4.48 -4.46 -2.94
N VAL A 72 4.70 -3.95 -4.15
CA VAL A 72 3.74 -4.05 -5.25
C VAL A 72 3.38 -5.52 -5.52
N ASN A 73 4.39 -6.39 -5.64
CA ASN A 73 4.21 -7.82 -5.84
C ASN A 73 3.43 -8.48 -4.70
N PHE A 74 3.72 -8.12 -3.45
CA PHE A 74 2.96 -8.63 -2.31
C PHE A 74 1.49 -8.21 -2.39
N VAL A 75 1.20 -6.95 -2.67
CA VAL A 75 -0.19 -6.46 -2.73
C VAL A 75 -0.98 -7.12 -3.89
N ARG A 76 -0.31 -7.53 -4.98
CA ARG A 76 -0.93 -8.37 -6.02
C ARG A 76 -1.39 -9.73 -5.54
N THR A 77 -0.69 -10.33 -4.58
CA THR A 77 -1.09 -11.63 -4.02
C THR A 77 -2.34 -11.57 -3.14
N LEU A 78 -2.82 -10.37 -2.78
CA LEU A 78 -3.99 -10.18 -1.93
C LEU A 78 -5.32 -10.22 -2.71
N LYS A 79 -5.27 -10.37 -4.03
CA LYS A 79 -6.44 -10.54 -4.89
C LYS A 79 -7.28 -11.74 -4.45
N LYS A 80 -8.61 -11.59 -4.47
CA LYS A 80 -9.57 -12.70 -4.30
C LYS A 80 -9.65 -13.61 -5.52
#